data_AF-A0A443RVP5-F1
#
_entry.id   AF-A0A443RVP5-F1
#
_cell.length_a   1.000
_cell.length_b   1.000
_cell.length_c   1.000
_cell.angle_alpha   90.00
_cell.angle_beta   90.00
_cell.angle_gamma   90.00
#
_symmetry.space_group_name_H-M   'P 1'
#
loop_
_entity.id
_entity.type
_entity.pdbx_description
1 polymer ?
#
loop_
_entity_poly.entity_id
_entity_poly.type
_entity_poly.pdbx_seq_one_letter_code
_entity_poly.pdbx_strand_id
1 'polypeptide(L)'
;MRNTRSRRGRKININIPIFKDENTKSPFSEYFGDEESDDCSKTDHIYMDSELFGMGCCCLQVTFQASNIDEARILYDQLTPLCPILMTLTAASPIHRGYMSDIDCRWS
;
A
#
# COMPACT_ATOMS: atom_id res chain seq x y z
N MET A 1 2.36 15.77 3.37
CA MET A 1 3.26 15.38 4.48
C MET A 1 3.12 16.23 5.74
N ARG A 2 3.39 17.57 5.73
CA ARG A 2 3.38 18.38 6.97
C ARG A 2 2.05 18.31 7.73
N ASN A 3 0.91 18.51 7.05
CA ASN A 3 -0.41 18.52 7.71
C ASN A 3 -0.80 17.15 8.28
N THR A 4 -0.61 16.07 7.52
CA THR A 4 -0.94 14.71 7.99
C THR A 4 -0.07 14.31 9.18
N ARG A 5 1.24 14.62 9.12
CA ARG A 5 2.17 14.36 10.23
C ARG A 5 1.77 15.18 11.47
N SER A 6 1.48 16.47 11.32
CA SER A 6 1.03 17.32 12.43
C SER A 6 -0.29 16.86 13.04
N ARG A 7 -1.26 16.41 12.22
CA ARG A 7 -2.55 15.89 12.71
C ARG A 7 -2.41 14.55 13.43
N ARG A 8 -1.56 13.67 12.90
CA ARG A 8 -1.36 12.32 13.43
C ARG A 8 -0.42 12.29 14.64
N GLY A 9 0.38 13.33 14.83
CA GLY A 9 1.40 13.42 15.89
C GLY A 9 2.62 12.53 15.67
N ARG A 10 2.66 11.78 14.56
CA ARG A 10 3.71 10.83 14.19
C ARG A 10 3.79 10.64 12.68
N LYS A 11 4.94 10.18 12.17
CA LYS A 11 5.13 9.76 10.77
C LYS A 11 4.11 8.70 10.39
N ILE A 12 3.86 8.56 9.09
CA ILE A 12 3.06 7.45 8.58
C ILE A 12 3.87 6.16 8.73
N ASN A 13 3.19 5.05 8.99
CA ASN A 13 3.82 3.75 9.14
C ASN A 13 3.11 2.77 8.21
N ILE A 14 3.85 2.21 7.27
CA ILE A 14 3.38 1.17 6.36
C ILE A 14 4.31 -0.01 6.58
N ASN A 15 3.74 -1.14 6.97
CA ASN A 15 4.47 -2.39 7.19
C ASN A 15 3.92 -3.43 6.22
N ILE A 16 4.71 -3.80 5.22
CA ILE A 16 4.36 -4.79 4.20
C ILE A 16 5.14 -6.07 4.46
N PRO A 17 4.55 -7.26 4.45
CA PRO A 17 5.29 -8.51 4.67
C PRO A 17 6.39 -8.68 3.61
N ILE A 18 7.59 -9.05 4.07
CA ILE A 18 8.71 -9.36 3.16
C ILE A 18 8.58 -10.78 2.61
N PHE A 19 8.93 -10.96 1.34
CA PHE A 19 9.03 -12.28 0.75
C PHE A 19 10.19 -13.07 1.39
N LYS A 20 9.90 -14.29 1.85
CA LYS A 20 10.88 -15.18 2.49
C LYS A 20 11.53 -16.10 1.47
N ASP A 21 12.69 -15.68 0.98
CA ASP A 21 13.56 -16.47 0.10
C ASP A 21 14.61 -17.24 0.94
N GLU A 22 15.37 -18.15 0.30
CA GLU A 22 16.39 -18.98 0.93
C GLU A 22 17.45 -18.17 1.70
N ASN A 23 17.77 -16.96 1.23
CA ASN A 23 18.76 -16.07 1.82
C ASN A 23 18.16 -14.84 2.53
N THR A 24 16.83 -14.78 2.67
CA THR A 24 16.20 -13.72 3.46
C THR A 24 16.51 -13.95 4.94
N LYS A 25 17.11 -12.96 5.60
CA LYS A 25 17.37 -13.03 7.05
C LYS A 25 16.04 -13.24 7.79
N SER A 26 15.97 -14.24 8.66
CA SER A 26 14.80 -14.54 9.48
C SER A 26 15.23 -14.60 10.96
N PRO A 27 14.82 -13.65 11.81
CA PRO A 27 13.89 -12.55 11.52
C PRO A 27 14.51 -11.44 10.65
N PHE A 28 13.73 -10.90 9.71
CA PHE A 28 14.10 -9.69 9.00
C PHE A 28 13.82 -8.49 9.91
N SER A 29 14.86 -7.71 10.18
CA SER A 29 14.79 -6.47 10.96
C SER A 29 15.80 -5.49 10.40
N GLU A 30 15.37 -4.24 10.24
CA GLU A 30 16.23 -3.13 9.81
C GLU A 30 16.38 -2.13 10.95
N TYR A 31 17.52 -1.44 10.99
CA TYR A 31 17.77 -0.35 11.93
C TYR A 31 17.81 0.96 11.15
N PHE A 32 16.94 1.89 11.50
CA PHE A 32 16.76 3.17 10.80
C PHE A 32 17.47 4.33 11.50
N GLY A 33 17.87 4.17 12.76
CA GLY A 33 18.57 5.21 13.54
C GLY A 33 17.66 6.36 13.99
N ASP A 34 16.34 6.18 13.83
CA ASP A 34 15.28 7.07 14.26
C ASP A 34 14.42 6.28 15.26
N GLU A 35 14.39 6.68 16.54
CA GLU A 35 13.62 5.97 17.59
C GLU A 35 12.16 5.70 17.17
N GLU A 36 11.50 6.70 16.56
CA GLU A 36 10.12 6.58 16.07
C GLU A 36 9.96 5.50 14.99
N SER A 37 10.94 5.38 14.09
CA SER A 37 10.93 4.42 12.98
C SER A 37 11.26 3.01 13.47
N ASP A 38 12.24 2.90 14.36
CA ASP A 38 12.66 1.63 14.94
C ASP A 38 11.53 1.01 15.78
N ASP A 39 10.85 1.81 16.60
CA ASP A 39 9.69 1.39 17.41
C ASP A 39 8.47 0.99 16.56
N CYS A 40 8.27 1.61 15.39
CA CYS A 40 7.12 1.35 14.52
C CYS A 40 7.35 0.23 13.51
N SER A 41 8.61 -0.19 13.31
CA SER A 41 8.98 -1.26 12.40
C SER A 41 8.58 -2.62 12.96
N LYS A 42 7.98 -3.46 12.12
CA LYS A 42 7.64 -4.84 12.50
C LYS A 42 8.69 -5.80 11.97
N THR A 43 8.99 -6.82 12.77
CA THR A 43 9.80 -7.97 12.34
C THR A 43 9.16 -8.65 11.13
N ASP A 44 9.96 -9.13 10.18
CA ASP A 44 9.50 -9.75 8.92
C ASP A 44 8.64 -8.83 8.03
N HIS A 45 8.76 -7.51 8.18
CA HIS A 45 8.07 -6.53 7.34
C HIS A 45 9.03 -5.48 6.78
N ILE A 46 8.77 -5.06 5.56
CA ILE A 46 9.36 -3.89 4.93
C ILE A 46 8.69 -2.66 5.52
N TYR A 47 9.46 -1.84 6.24
CA TYR A 47 8.97 -0.61 6.86
C TYR A 47 9.10 0.58 5.90
N MET A 48 8.05 1.39 5.81
CA MET A 48 8.00 2.61 5.00
C MET A 48 7.34 3.74 5.81
N ASP A 49 8.02 4.90 5.91
CA ASP A 49 7.67 5.97 6.85
C ASP A 49 7.10 7.25 6.20
N SER A 50 6.86 7.21 4.89
CA SER A 50 6.50 8.36 4.07
C SER A 50 5.23 8.13 3.26
N GLU A 51 4.40 9.17 3.14
CA GLU A 51 3.20 9.18 2.29
C GLU A 51 3.50 8.87 0.83
N LEU A 52 4.71 9.22 0.38
CA LEU A 52 5.13 9.05 -1.00
C LEU A 52 5.26 7.58 -1.38
N PHE A 53 5.50 6.68 -0.42
CA PHE A 53 5.52 5.25 -0.71
C PHE A 53 4.17 4.70 -1.16
N GLY A 54 3.06 5.36 -0.82
CA GLY A 54 1.73 5.03 -1.32
C GLY A 54 1.27 5.96 -2.46
N MET A 55 1.29 7.27 -2.21
CA MET A 55 0.82 8.28 -3.18
C MET A 55 1.77 8.47 -4.38
N GLY A 56 3.01 8.00 -4.29
CA GLY A 56 3.96 7.97 -5.40
C GLY A 56 3.77 6.78 -6.33
N CYS A 57 2.88 5.83 -6.01
CA CYS A 57 2.53 4.74 -6.92
C CYS A 57 1.63 5.22 -8.06
N CYS A 58 1.78 4.62 -9.23
CA CYS A 58 0.91 4.85 -10.38
C CYS A 58 -0.33 3.95 -10.33
N CYS A 59 -1.42 4.39 -10.94
CA CYS A 59 -2.59 3.54 -11.19
C CYS A 59 -3.29 3.96 -12.49
N LEU A 60 -4.04 3.02 -13.07
CA LEU A 60 -4.98 3.31 -14.14
C LEU A 60 -6.35 3.59 -13.52
N GLN A 61 -6.95 4.72 -13.87
CA GLN A 61 -8.30 5.10 -13.44
C GLN A 61 -9.17 5.36 -14.67
N VAL A 62 -10.37 4.80 -14.66
CA VAL A 62 -11.37 4.94 -15.74
C VAL A 62 -12.61 5.55 -15.13
N THR A 63 -13.16 6.59 -15.78
CA THR A 63 -14.41 7.23 -15.35
C THR A 63 -15.47 6.99 -16.41
N PHE A 64 -16.63 6.46 -15.99
CA PHE A 64 -17.79 6.25 -16.86
C PHE A 64 -18.84 7.32 -16.61
N GLN A 65 -19.48 7.80 -17.67
CA GLN A 65 -20.63 8.69 -17.58
C GLN A 65 -21.92 7.88 -17.71
N ALA A 66 -22.80 7.97 -16.72
CA ALA A 66 -24.15 7.41 -16.76
C ALA A 66 -25.17 8.43 -17.29
N SER A 67 -26.34 7.96 -17.73
CA SER A 67 -27.40 8.81 -18.31
C SER A 67 -28.15 9.62 -17.27
N ASN A 68 -28.20 9.15 -16.02
CA ASN A 68 -28.87 9.79 -14.89
C ASN A 68 -28.29 9.29 -13.55
N ILE A 69 -28.74 9.91 -12.44
CA ILE A 69 -28.26 9.58 -11.10
C ILE A 69 -28.63 8.16 -10.66
N ASP A 70 -29.79 7.66 -11.05
CA ASP A 70 -30.25 6.33 -10.64
C ASP A 70 -29.41 5.23 -11.29
N GLU A 71 -29.12 5.37 -12.58
CA GLU A 71 -28.19 4.49 -13.31
C GLU A 71 -26.77 4.58 -12.74
N ALA A 72 -26.29 5.77 -12.39
CA ALA A 72 -24.96 5.94 -11.80
C ALA A 72 -24.82 5.17 -10.48
N ARG A 73 -25.87 5.16 -9.64
CA ARG A 73 -25.89 4.42 -8.38
C ARG A 73 -25.85 2.91 -8.61
N ILE A 74 -26.67 2.41 -9.54
CA ILE A 74 -26.69 0.99 -9.88
C ILE A 74 -25.32 0.55 -10.42
N LEU A 75 -24.72 1.34 -11.32
CA LEU A 75 -23.39 1.06 -11.87
C LEU A 75 -22.32 1.03 -10.78
N TYR A 76 -22.35 2.00 -9.85
CA TYR A 76 -21.43 2.05 -8.72
C TYR A 76 -21.53 0.79 -7.83
N ASP A 77 -22.76 0.40 -7.49
CA ASP A 77 -23.02 -0.79 -6.67
C ASP A 77 -22.55 -2.07 -7.36
N GLN A 78 -22.72 -2.18 -8.68
CA GLN A 78 -22.28 -3.33 -9.47
C GLN A 78 -20.75 -3.39 -9.65
N LEU A 79 -20.07 -2.25 -9.73
CA LEU A 79 -18.61 -2.20 -9.90
C LEU A 79 -17.85 -2.45 -8.58
N THR A 80 -18.46 -2.13 -7.44
CA THR A 80 -17.86 -2.31 -6.11
C THR A 80 -17.28 -3.72 -5.87
N PRO A 81 -18.00 -4.82 -6.12
CA PRO A 81 -17.44 -6.17 -5.95
C PRO A 81 -16.35 -6.53 -6.99
N LEU A 82 -16.29 -5.83 -8.13
CA LEU A 82 -15.25 -6.05 -9.15
C LEU A 82 -13.93 -5.37 -8.80
N CYS A 83 -13.93 -4.33 -7.95
CA CYS A 83 -12.72 -3.62 -7.54
C CYS A 83 -11.58 -4.54 -7.03
N PRO A 84 -11.79 -5.43 -6.04
CA PRO A 84 -10.73 -6.32 -5.57
C PRO A 84 -10.29 -7.34 -6.63
N ILE A 85 -11.23 -7.82 -7.46
CA ILE A 85 -10.94 -8.78 -8.54
C ILE A 85 -10.01 -8.15 -9.59
N LEU A 86 -10.35 -6.94 -10.04
CA LEU A 86 -9.53 -6.19 -11.00
C LEU A 86 -8.17 -5.86 -10.41
N MET A 87 -8.11 -5.49 -9.13
CA MET A 87 -6.85 -5.20 -8.44
C MET A 87 -5.89 -6.39 -8.45
N THR A 88 -6.37 -7.59 -8.10
CA THR A 88 -5.57 -8.82 -8.16
C THR A 88 -5.20 -9.18 -9.60
N LEU A 89 -6.14 -9.03 -10.55
CA LEU A 89 -5.88 -9.32 -11.96
C LEU A 89 -4.79 -8.41 -12.56
N THR A 90 -4.71 -7.17 -12.11
CA THR A 90 -3.73 -6.17 -12.58
C THR A 90 -2.59 -5.96 -11.57
N ALA A 91 -2.28 -6.97 -10.76
CA ALA A 91 -1.21 -6.87 -9.77
C ALA A 91 0.14 -6.54 -10.46
N ALA A 92 0.80 -5.48 -9.98
CA ALA A 92 1.97 -4.91 -10.63
C ALA A 92 2.92 -4.20 -9.64
N SER A 93 2.85 -4.51 -8.35
CA SER A 93 3.66 -3.88 -7.30
C SER A 93 4.23 -4.92 -6.31
N PRO A 94 5.10 -5.84 -6.74
CA PRO A 94 5.70 -6.86 -5.87
C PRO A 94 6.99 -6.42 -5.16
N ILE A 95 7.44 -5.17 -5.38
CA ILE A 95 8.70 -4.65 -4.85
C ILE A 95 8.44 -3.32 -4.17
N HIS A 96 8.83 -3.22 -2.89
CA HIS A 96 8.72 -2.02 -2.08
C HIS A 96 10.07 -1.69 -1.45
N ARG A 97 10.50 -0.43 -1.55
CA ARG A 97 11.75 0.08 -0.94
C ARG A 97 13.00 -0.79 -1.27
N GLY A 98 13.03 -1.44 -2.43
CA GLY A 98 14.14 -2.31 -2.86
C GLY A 98 14.08 -3.76 -2.36
N TYR A 99 13.03 -4.14 -1.62
CA TYR A 99 12.78 -5.51 -1.17
C TYR A 99 11.57 -6.10 -1.89
N MET A 100 11.61 -7.41 -2.11
CA MET A 100 10.48 -8.16 -2.64
C MET A 100 9.46 -8.39 -1.52
N SER A 101 8.20 -8.03 -1.76
CA SER A 101 7.09 -8.21 -0.82
C SER A 101 6.36 -9.52 -1.05
N ASP A 102 5.71 -10.03 0.00
CA ASP A 102 4.79 -11.17 -0.07
C ASP A 102 3.37 -10.76 -0.52
N ILE A 103 3.24 -9.56 -1.10
CA ILE A 103 2.03 -9.04 -1.73
C ILE A 103 2.40 -8.45 -3.10
N ASP A 104 1.47 -8.56 -4.05
CA ASP A 104 1.69 -8.10 -5.44
C ASP A 104 0.93 -6.80 -5.77
N CYS A 105 0.10 -6.32 -4.85
CA CYS A 105 -0.74 -5.14 -5.01
C CYS A 105 -0.23 -3.99 -4.13
N ARG A 106 -0.30 -2.76 -4.65
CA ARG A 106 0.03 -1.55 -3.88
C ARG A 106 -0.96 -1.22 -2.75
N TRP A 107 -2.07 -1.97 -2.67
CA TRP A 107 -3.15 -1.74 -1.72
C TRP A 107 -3.23 -2.95 -0.78
N SER A 108 -3.28 -2.67 0.52
CA SER A 108 -3.22 -3.64 1.63
C SER A 108 -4.37 -3.44 2.60
#